data_AF-A0A4V4MKJ8-F1
#
_entry.id   AF-A0A4V4MKJ8-F1
#
_cell.length_a   1.000
_cell.length_b   1.000
_cell.length_c   1.000
_cell.angle_alpha   90.00
_cell.angle_beta   90.00
_cell.angle_gamma   90.00
#
_symmetry.space_group_name_H-M   'P 1'
#
loop_
_entity.id
_entity.type
_entity.pdbx_description
1 polymer ?
#
loop_
_entity_poly.entity_id
_entity_poly.type
_entity_poly.pdbx_seq_one_letter_code
_entity_poly.pdbx_strand_id
1 'polypeptide(L)'
;MTNLRKENDQPDDDNDQDVVLREKEAAEIPAEDEDEFNRELAKMATDNSDSKKVDKRALFDLSLPMIKKSSMTQQESEERDPSKMKFTVLTKKGTKQQTKTVDVPSESALAVNSRTNALQDQYEQAQLKKLVLDYEKRDAQQQDVDERKRWDNLSKATGVKINFKQET
;
A
#
# COMPACT_ATOMS: atom_id res chain seq x y z
N MET A 1 -35.16 27.11 -58.36
CA MET A 1 -35.33 25.74 -58.88
C MET A 1 -35.23 24.79 -57.70
N THR A 2 -36.27 23.98 -57.52
CA THR A 2 -36.49 23.00 -56.45
C THR A 2 -35.53 21.81 -56.53
N ASN A 3 -35.07 21.34 -55.35
CA ASN A 3 -34.79 19.96 -54.88
C ASN A 3 -34.22 18.92 -55.89
N LEU A 4 -33.33 17.98 -55.57
CA LEU A 4 -33.15 17.21 -54.34
C LEU A 4 -31.81 16.45 -54.47
N ARG A 5 -31.02 16.44 -53.40
CA ARG A 5 -29.77 15.69 -53.27
C ARG A 5 -30.09 14.25 -52.86
N LYS A 6 -29.58 13.26 -53.60
CA LYS A 6 -29.39 11.89 -53.10
C LYS A 6 -28.32 11.16 -53.93
N GLU A 7 -27.06 11.39 -53.57
CA GLU A 7 -25.99 10.42 -53.82
C GLU A 7 -25.83 9.64 -52.52
N ASN A 8 -25.97 8.33 -52.65
CA ASN A 8 -26.08 7.36 -51.59
C ASN A 8 -24.67 6.82 -51.31
N ASP A 9 -23.90 7.54 -50.49
CA ASP A 9 -22.63 7.07 -49.94
C ASP A 9 -22.87 6.38 -48.59
N GLN A 10 -22.65 5.07 -48.57
CA GLN A 10 -22.22 4.30 -47.40
C GLN A 10 -21.39 3.13 -47.94
N PRO A 11 -20.27 2.77 -47.28
CA PRO A 11 -20.29 2.47 -45.86
C PRO A 11 -19.09 3.03 -45.07
N ASP A 12 -19.39 3.81 -44.02
CA ASP A 12 -18.57 3.83 -42.80
C ASP A 12 -19.21 2.81 -41.86
N ASP A 13 -18.57 1.66 -41.68
CA ASP A 13 -18.82 0.76 -40.55
C ASP A 13 -17.58 -0.11 -40.31
N ASP A 14 -16.55 0.50 -39.73
CA ASP A 14 -15.40 -0.19 -39.17
C ASP A 14 -15.89 -1.02 -37.97
N ASN A 15 -16.36 -2.23 -38.26
CA ASN A 15 -16.47 -3.41 -37.39
C ASN A 15 -16.09 -3.18 -35.92
N ASP A 16 -17.00 -2.60 -35.14
CA ASP A 16 -17.14 -2.92 -33.72
C ASP A 16 -17.66 -4.37 -33.65
N GLN A 17 -16.72 -5.33 -33.70
CA GLN A 17 -17.04 -6.72 -33.35
C GLN A 17 -17.42 -6.76 -31.87
N ASP A 18 -18.70 -6.55 -31.61
CA ASP A 18 -19.34 -6.83 -30.34
C ASP A 18 -19.10 -8.31 -30.01
N VAL A 19 -18.20 -8.57 -29.06
CA VAL A 19 -17.98 -9.91 -28.53
C VAL A 19 -19.19 -10.23 -27.66
N VAL A 20 -20.23 -10.76 -28.30
CA VAL A 20 -21.40 -11.29 -27.59
C VAL A 20 -20.93 -12.51 -26.80
N LEU A 21 -20.72 -12.33 -25.49
CA LEU A 21 -20.56 -13.42 -24.54
C LEU A 21 -21.85 -14.24 -24.55
N ARG A 22 -21.87 -15.26 -25.41
CA ARG A 22 -22.90 -16.29 -25.36
C ARG A 22 -22.65 -17.06 -24.07
N GLU A 23 -23.42 -16.75 -23.03
CA GLU A 23 -23.52 -17.58 -21.83
C GLU A 23 -23.89 -18.98 -22.31
N LYS A 24 -22.88 -19.85 -22.38
CA LYS A 24 -23.10 -21.27 -22.57
C LYS A 24 -23.87 -21.69 -21.31
N GLU A 25 -25.06 -22.27 -21.49
CA GLU A 25 -25.75 -22.95 -20.40
C GLU A 25 -24.71 -23.73 -19.61
N ALA A 26 -24.68 -23.52 -18.29
CA ALA A 26 -23.82 -24.26 -17.39
C ALA A 26 -24.22 -25.74 -17.50
N ALA A 27 -23.62 -26.45 -18.45
CA ALA A 27 -23.62 -27.88 -18.48
C ALA A 27 -23.09 -28.29 -17.11
N GLU A 28 -23.91 -28.94 -16.29
CA GLU A 28 -23.51 -29.50 -15.01
C GLU A 28 -22.33 -30.42 -15.30
N ILE A 29 -21.13 -29.94 -15.03
CA ILE A 29 -19.91 -30.72 -15.19
C ILE A 29 -20.02 -31.81 -14.12
N PRO A 30 -19.89 -33.10 -14.50
CA PRO A 30 -19.89 -34.17 -13.53
C PRO A 30 -18.86 -33.91 -12.43
N ALA A 31 -19.19 -34.17 -11.17
CA ALA A 31 -18.28 -33.94 -10.04
C ALA A 31 -16.93 -34.66 -10.21
N GLU A 32 -16.91 -35.81 -10.89
CA GLU A 32 -15.68 -36.56 -11.21
C GLU A 32 -14.73 -35.76 -12.11
N ASP A 33 -15.26 -35.02 -13.09
CA ASP A 33 -14.48 -34.18 -14.00
C ASP A 33 -13.97 -32.91 -13.29
N GLU A 34 -14.77 -32.34 -12.37
CA GLU A 34 -14.33 -31.21 -11.52
C GLU A 34 -13.20 -31.61 -10.56
N ASP A 35 -13.29 -32.81 -9.97
CA ASP A 35 -12.28 -33.35 -9.07
C ASP A 35 -10.97 -33.67 -9.81
N GLU A 36 -11.05 -34.23 -11.03
CA GLU A 36 -9.88 -34.46 -11.88
C GLU A 36 -9.22 -33.13 -12.27
N PHE A 37 -10.00 -32.13 -12.69
CA PHE A 37 -9.51 -30.79 -12.99
C PHE A 37 -8.85 -30.13 -11.78
N ASN A 38 -9.47 -30.17 -10.60
CA ASN A 38 -8.91 -29.60 -9.37
C ASN A 38 -7.59 -30.28 -9.00
N ARG A 39 -7.51 -31.61 -9.14
CA ARG A 39 -6.27 -32.36 -8.91
C ARG A 39 -5.18 -31.97 -9.92
N GLU A 40 -5.50 -31.86 -11.20
CA GLU A 40 -4.55 -31.47 -12.24
C GLU A 40 -4.08 -30.01 -12.05
N LEU A 41 -4.99 -29.09 -11.73
CA LEU A 41 -4.69 -27.69 -11.45
C LEU A 41 -3.79 -27.54 -10.22
N ALA A 42 -4.09 -28.27 -9.14
CA ALA A 42 -3.26 -28.27 -7.94
C ALA A 42 -1.85 -28.79 -8.25
N LYS A 43 -1.74 -29.90 -9.00
CA LYS A 43 -0.47 -30.46 -9.45
C LYS A 43 0.32 -29.45 -10.31
N MET A 44 -0.33 -28.78 -11.26
CA MET A 44 0.31 -27.77 -12.10
C MET A 44 0.79 -26.56 -11.30
N ALA A 45 0.03 -26.14 -10.27
CA ALA A 45 0.41 -25.04 -9.40
C ALA A 45 1.65 -25.38 -8.57
N THR A 46 1.75 -26.61 -8.06
CA THR A 46 2.91 -27.07 -7.28
C THR A 46 4.14 -27.31 -8.15
N ASP A 47 4.00 -27.99 -9.28
CA ASP A 47 5.13 -28.34 -10.17
C ASP A 47 5.82 -27.08 -10.73
N ASN A 48 5.06 -25.99 -10.98
CA ASN A 48 5.62 -24.72 -11.43
C ASN A 48 6.31 -23.91 -10.32
N SER A 49 5.99 -24.15 -9.05
CA SER A 49 6.52 -23.36 -7.92
C SER A 49 7.98 -23.66 -7.60
N ASP A 50 8.41 -24.92 -7.75
CA ASP A 50 9.78 -25.34 -7.42
C ASP A 50 10.84 -24.82 -8.40
N SER A 51 10.44 -24.59 -9.66
CA SER A 51 11.32 -24.05 -10.70
C SER A 51 11.70 -22.58 -10.50
N LYS A 52 10.98 -21.86 -9.62
CA LYS A 52 11.15 -20.43 -9.35
C LYS A 52 11.28 -20.19 -7.85
N LYS A 53 12.35 -20.71 -7.25
CA LYS A 53 12.82 -20.21 -5.95
C LYS A 53 13.33 -18.79 -6.18
N VAL A 54 12.41 -17.83 -6.19
CA VAL A 54 12.73 -16.43 -6.37
C VAL A 54 13.53 -15.99 -5.14
N ASP A 55 14.79 -15.69 -5.37
CA ASP A 55 15.71 -15.23 -4.34
C ASP A 55 15.15 -13.93 -3.78
N LYS A 56 14.63 -13.94 -2.54
CA LYS A 56 13.93 -12.80 -1.93
C LYS A 56 14.79 -11.54 -1.91
N ARG A 57 16.12 -11.70 -1.96
CA ARG A 57 17.09 -10.61 -2.04
C ARG A 57 17.02 -9.82 -3.36
N ALA A 58 16.64 -10.45 -4.47
CA ALA A 58 16.53 -9.79 -5.77
C ALA A 58 15.30 -8.85 -5.87
N LEU A 59 14.27 -9.05 -5.04
CA LEU A 59 13.12 -8.14 -5.00
C LEU A 59 13.45 -6.79 -4.33
N PHE A 60 14.39 -6.76 -3.39
CA PHE A 60 14.78 -5.53 -2.69
C PHE A 60 15.76 -4.65 -3.49
N ASP A 61 16.40 -5.21 -4.52
CA ASP A 61 17.29 -4.47 -5.43
C ASP A 61 16.52 -3.80 -6.59
N LEU A 62 15.20 -3.97 -6.64
CA LEU A 62 14.33 -3.18 -7.51
C LEU A 62 14.16 -1.81 -6.88
N SER A 63 14.81 -0.80 -7.46
CA SER A 63 14.63 0.59 -7.04
C SER A 63 13.14 0.93 -6.99
N LEU A 64 12.66 1.26 -5.78
CA LEU A 64 11.28 1.67 -5.59
C LEU A 64 11.04 2.92 -6.45
N PRO A 65 10.02 2.93 -7.33
CA PRO A 65 9.70 4.12 -8.09
C PRO A 65 9.41 5.25 -7.10
N MET A 66 10.17 6.35 -7.19
CA MET A 66 9.95 7.54 -6.36
C MET A 66 8.64 8.20 -6.81
N ILE A 67 7.52 7.73 -6.30
CA ILE A 67 6.23 8.38 -6.46
C ILE A 67 6.34 9.71 -5.69
N LYS A 68 6.49 10.81 -6.41
CA LYS A 68 6.40 12.15 -5.81
C LYS A 68 5.01 12.26 -5.18
N LYS A 69 4.95 12.48 -3.86
CA LYS A 69 3.70 12.53 -3.06
C LYS A 69 2.57 13.35 -3.70
N SER A 70 2.89 14.32 -4.55
CA SER A 70 1.90 15.13 -5.28
C SER A 70 0.96 14.34 -6.19
N SER A 71 1.37 13.21 -6.79
CA SER A 71 0.48 12.41 -7.63
C SER A 71 -0.44 11.47 -6.84
N MET A 72 -0.04 11.11 -5.62
CA MET A 72 -0.83 10.22 -4.76
C MET A 72 -2.00 10.97 -4.12
N THR A 73 -1.81 12.25 -3.79
CA THR A 73 -2.89 13.12 -3.28
C THR A 73 -3.96 13.44 -4.33
N GLN A 74 -3.64 13.42 -5.63
CA GLN A 74 -4.63 13.68 -6.70
C GLN A 74 -5.56 12.50 -7.00
N GLN A 75 -5.24 11.28 -6.59
CA GLN A 75 -6.11 10.10 -6.77
C GLN A 75 -6.96 9.77 -5.53
N GLU A 76 -6.76 10.48 -4.41
CA GLU A 76 -7.56 10.30 -3.19
C GLU A 76 -8.93 10.99 -3.24
N SER A 77 -9.22 11.77 -4.30
CA SER A 77 -10.49 12.49 -4.50
C SER A 77 -11.57 11.69 -5.25
N GLU A 78 -11.30 10.43 -5.60
CA GLU A 78 -12.33 9.51 -6.06
C GLU A 78 -12.85 8.72 -4.85
N GLU A 79 -14.18 8.70 -4.69
CA GLU A 79 -14.92 8.05 -3.61
C GLU A 79 -14.25 6.75 -3.13
N ARG A 80 -13.70 6.77 -1.91
CA ARG A 80 -13.16 5.58 -1.28
C ARG A 80 -14.32 4.68 -0.86
N ASP A 81 -14.70 3.78 -1.75
CA ASP A 81 -15.59 2.69 -1.38
C ASP A 81 -14.89 1.86 -0.28
N PRO A 82 -15.41 1.80 0.96
CA PRO A 82 -14.79 1.01 2.04
C PRO A 82 -14.73 -0.49 1.71
N SER A 83 -15.49 -0.93 0.70
CA SER A 83 -15.50 -2.31 0.21
C SER A 83 -14.25 -2.68 -0.61
N LYS A 84 -13.49 -1.70 -1.14
CA LYS A 84 -12.34 -1.95 -2.04
C LYS A 84 -11.11 -1.14 -1.64
N MET A 85 -9.92 -1.74 -1.79
CA MET A 85 -8.62 -1.14 -1.53
C MET A 85 -7.81 -1.02 -2.82
N LYS A 86 -7.23 0.16 -3.07
CA LYS A 86 -6.42 0.43 -4.28
C LYS A 86 -4.99 -0.05 -4.08
N PHE A 87 -4.49 -0.92 -4.96
CA PHE A 87 -3.11 -1.37 -5.01
C PHE A 87 -2.44 -0.97 -6.32
N THR A 88 -1.18 -0.55 -6.26
CA THR A 88 -0.41 -0.22 -7.47
C THR A 88 0.46 -1.41 -7.87
N VAL A 89 0.13 -2.01 -9.01
CA VAL A 89 0.89 -3.11 -9.62
C VAL A 89 1.99 -2.53 -10.50
N LEU A 90 3.24 -2.84 -10.16
CA LEU A 90 4.39 -2.53 -11.00
C LEU A 90 4.53 -3.61 -12.08
N THR A 91 4.35 -3.21 -13.33
CA THR A 91 4.51 -4.04 -14.53
C THR A 91 5.67 -3.51 -15.36
N LYS A 92 6.31 -4.38 -16.15
CA LYS A 92 7.39 -3.97 -17.06
C LYS A 92 6.95 -4.26 -18.50
N LYS A 93 6.75 -3.22 -19.31
CA LYS A 93 6.44 -3.34 -20.75
C LYS A 93 7.71 -3.06 -21.55
N GLY A 94 8.39 -4.12 -22.00
CA GLY A 94 9.71 -4.03 -22.63
C GLY A 94 10.77 -3.56 -21.64
N THR A 95 11.50 -2.48 -21.95
CA THR A 95 12.46 -1.86 -21.02
C THR A 95 11.80 -0.88 -20.04
N LYS A 96 10.58 -0.43 -20.32
CA LYS A 96 9.90 0.60 -19.53
C LYS A 96 9.08 0.00 -18.39
N GLN A 97 9.30 0.49 -17.17
CA GLN A 97 8.44 0.20 -16.03
C GLN A 97 7.12 0.98 -16.16
N GLN A 98 6.00 0.35 -15.82
CA GLN A 98 4.64 0.91 -15.85
C GLN A 98 3.92 0.54 -14.57
N THR A 99 3.33 1.52 -13.90
CA THR A 99 2.51 1.30 -12.71
C THR A 99 1.05 1.36 -13.09
N LYS A 100 0.26 0.38 -12.66
CA LYS A 100 -1.19 0.34 -12.84
C LYS A 100 -1.88 0.19 -11.50
N THR A 101 -2.88 1.02 -11.24
CA THR A 101 -3.71 0.89 -10.04
C THR A 101 -4.82 -0.14 -10.28
N VAL A 102 -5.03 -1.02 -9.31
CA VAL A 102 -6.05 -2.08 -9.33
C VAL A 102 -6.85 -2.01 -8.04
N ASP A 103 -8.17 -2.09 -8.17
CA ASP A 103 -9.08 -2.15 -7.02
C ASP A 103 -9.24 -3.59 -6.56
N VAL A 104 -8.88 -3.86 -5.31
CA VAL A 104 -8.94 -5.19 -4.70
C VAL A 104 -10.04 -5.19 -3.63
N PRO A 105 -10.94 -6.20 -3.60
CA PRO A 105 -11.94 -6.30 -2.54
C PRO A 105 -11.31 -6.35 -1.14
N SER A 106 -11.96 -5.69 -0.18
CA SER A 106 -11.54 -5.63 1.22
C SER A 106 -11.48 -7.00 1.90
N GLU A 107 -12.29 -7.95 1.43
CA GLU A 107 -12.30 -9.35 1.91
C GLU A 107 -11.16 -10.21 1.34
N SER A 108 -10.46 -9.73 0.29
CA SER A 108 -9.32 -10.47 -0.26
C SER A 108 -8.20 -10.59 0.77
N ALA A 109 -7.55 -11.76 0.81
CA ALA A 109 -6.44 -12.04 1.72
C ALA A 109 -5.34 -10.97 1.66
N LEU A 110 -5.10 -10.37 0.47
CA LEU A 110 -4.15 -9.28 0.31
C LEU A 110 -4.57 -8.03 1.10
N ALA A 111 -5.82 -7.59 0.96
CA ALA A 111 -6.33 -6.40 1.62
C ALA A 111 -6.40 -6.59 3.15
N VAL A 112 -6.84 -7.77 3.60
CA VAL A 112 -6.89 -8.14 5.03
C VAL A 112 -5.47 -8.11 5.62
N ASN A 113 -4.50 -8.75 4.98
CA ASN A 113 -3.13 -8.78 5.48
C ASN A 113 -2.49 -7.38 5.49
N SER A 114 -2.67 -6.60 4.42
CA SER A 114 -2.18 -5.21 4.37
C SER A 114 -2.78 -4.36 5.48
N ARG A 115 -4.08 -4.50 5.77
CA ARG A 115 -4.75 -3.79 6.88
C ARG A 115 -4.21 -4.23 8.24
N THR A 116 -4.05 -5.53 8.47
CA THR A 116 -3.51 -6.07 9.72
C THR A 116 -2.07 -5.59 9.95
N ASN A 117 -1.23 -5.65 8.93
CA ASN A 117 0.14 -5.14 9.00
C ASN A 117 0.16 -3.63 9.30
N ALA A 118 -0.67 -2.84 8.61
CA ALA A 118 -0.77 -1.42 8.89
C ALA A 118 -1.23 -1.11 10.33
N LEU A 119 -2.17 -1.88 10.87
CA LEU A 119 -2.60 -1.73 12.26
C LEU A 119 -1.50 -2.10 13.26
N GLN A 120 -0.74 -3.15 12.96
CA GLN A 120 0.41 -3.55 13.77
C GLN A 120 1.50 -2.47 13.74
N ASP A 121 1.86 -1.96 12.57
CA ASP A 121 2.84 -0.89 12.42
C ASP A 121 2.43 0.37 13.20
N GLN A 122 1.15 0.74 13.16
CA GLN A 122 0.63 1.88 13.93
C GLN A 122 0.73 1.66 15.44
N TYR A 123 0.44 0.44 15.91
CA TYR A 123 0.58 0.08 17.31
C TYR A 123 2.04 0.13 17.76
N GLU A 124 2.96 -0.43 16.97
CA GLU A 124 4.39 -0.41 17.24
C GLU A 124 4.94 1.02 17.24
N GLN A 125 4.54 1.85 16.27
CA GLN A 125 4.91 3.27 16.22
C GLN A 125 4.40 4.03 17.45
N ALA A 126 3.16 3.79 17.89
CA ALA A 126 2.61 4.42 19.08
C ALA A 126 3.36 3.98 20.35
N GLN A 127 3.71 2.69 20.45
CA GLN A 127 4.49 2.16 21.55
C GLN A 127 5.90 2.77 21.58
N LEU A 128 6.57 2.84 20.44
CA LEU A 128 7.89 3.45 20.31
C LEU A 128 7.82 4.93 20.64
N LYS A 129 6.83 5.65 20.12
CA LYS A 129 6.61 7.07 20.43
C LYS A 129 6.44 7.30 21.93
N LYS A 130 5.63 6.47 22.61
CA LYS A 130 5.48 6.56 24.07
C LYS A 130 6.81 6.33 24.78
N LEU A 131 7.55 5.29 24.38
CA LEU A 131 8.84 4.96 24.98
C LEU A 131 9.84 6.12 24.83
N VAL A 132 9.95 6.69 23.63
CA VAL A 132 10.81 7.84 23.34
C VAL A 132 10.44 9.04 24.22
N LEU A 133 9.14 9.38 24.30
CA LEU A 133 8.66 10.47 25.14
C LEU A 133 8.95 10.25 26.64
N ASP A 134 8.83 9.01 27.13
CA ASP A 134 9.14 8.68 28.52
C ASP A 134 10.65 8.78 28.81
N TYR A 135 11.51 8.38 27.87
CA TYR A 135 12.96 8.58 27.96
C TYR A 135 13.33 10.06 27.95
N GLU A 136 12.79 10.85 27.02
CA GLU A 136 13.05 12.29 26.95
C GLU A 136 12.62 13.01 28.23
N LYS A 137 11.45 12.67 28.79
CA LYS A 137 11.00 13.22 30.09
C LYS A 137 11.94 12.85 31.23
N ARG A 138 12.36 11.59 31.30
CA ARG A 138 13.29 11.13 32.34
C ARG A 138 14.64 11.81 32.21
N ASP A 139 15.14 11.95 30.99
CA ASP A 139 16.41 12.61 30.70
C ASP A 139 16.35 14.11 31.06
N ALA A 140 15.29 14.81 30.66
CA ALA A 140 15.05 16.20 31.04
C ALA A 140 14.99 16.38 32.57
N GLN A 141 14.29 15.48 33.29
CA GLN A 141 14.26 15.50 34.75
C GLN A 141 15.64 15.25 35.38
N GLN A 142 16.45 14.36 34.81
CA GLN A 142 17.81 14.13 35.29
C GLN A 142 18.71 15.34 35.04
N GLN A 143 18.61 15.96 33.87
CA GLN A 143 19.32 17.20 33.56
C GLN A 143 18.95 18.31 34.54
N ASP A 144 17.66 18.54 34.81
CA ASP A 144 17.19 19.52 35.79
C ASP A 144 17.76 19.25 37.20
N VAL A 145 17.79 17.98 37.62
CA VAL A 145 18.33 17.56 38.93
C VAL A 145 19.84 17.79 38.99
N ASP A 146 20.56 17.42 37.93
CA ASP A 146 22.01 17.58 37.88
C ASP A 146 22.43 19.04 37.76
N GLU A 147 21.68 19.87 37.04
CA GLU A 147 21.84 21.32 37.04
C GLU A 147 21.66 21.90 38.44
N ARG A 148 20.58 21.55 39.14
CA ARG A 148 20.37 21.99 40.53
C ARG A 148 21.53 21.58 41.45
N LYS A 149 22.01 20.33 41.35
CA LYS A 149 23.19 19.89 42.11
C LYS A 149 24.45 20.68 41.76
N ARG A 150 24.67 20.98 40.48
CA ARG A 150 25.82 21.79 40.01
C ARG A 150 25.77 23.18 40.62
N TRP A 151 24.60 23.82 40.61
CA TRP A 151 24.39 25.13 41.22
C TRP A 151 24.54 25.10 42.75
N ASP A 152 24.02 24.06 43.41
CA ASP A 152 24.21 23.86 44.86
C ASP A 152 25.70 23.71 45.23
N ASN A 153 26.45 22.92 44.46
CA ASN A 153 27.88 22.76 44.69
C ASN A 153 28.65 24.06 44.44
N LEU A 154 28.28 24.82 43.40
CA LEU A 154 28.90 26.10 43.10
C LEU A 154 28.58 27.16 44.19
N SER A 155 27.35 27.19 44.69
CA SER A 155 26.96 28.10 45.78
C SER A 155 27.67 27.79 47.09
N LYS A 156 27.87 26.49 47.41
CA LYS A 156 28.70 26.06 48.55
C LYS A 156 30.17 26.48 48.41
N ALA A 157 30.72 26.38 47.20
CA ALA A 157 32.12 26.73 46.93
C ALA A 157 32.38 28.25 46.91
N THR A 158 31.41 29.03 46.42
CA THR A 158 31.57 30.49 46.23
C THR A 158 30.92 31.32 47.35
N GLY A 159 30.10 30.70 48.21
CA GLY A 159 29.37 31.38 49.28
C GLY A 159 28.19 32.25 48.82
N VAL A 160 27.91 32.32 47.51
CA VAL A 160 26.82 33.12 46.92
C VAL A 160 25.60 32.23 46.68
N LYS A 161 24.45 32.57 47.29
CA LYS A 161 23.18 31.88 47.07
C LYS A 161 22.53 32.32 45.76
N ILE A 162 22.23 31.36 44.88
CA ILE A 162 21.52 31.58 43.61
C ILE A 162 20.06 31.16 43.79
N ASN A 163 19.12 32.06 43.50
CA ASN A 163 17.68 31.79 43.56
C ASN A 163 17.14 31.62 42.14
N PHE A 164 16.50 30.49 41.84
CA PHE A 164 15.82 30.26 40.55
C PHE A 164 14.40 30.83 40.61
N LYS A 165 14.08 31.75 39.69
CA LYS A 165 12.71 32.27 39.52
C LYS A 165 11.97 31.32 38.59
N GLN A 166 10.93 30.63 39.07
CA GLN A 166 10.08 29.82 38.20
C GLN A 166 9.11 30.75 37.47
N GLU A 167 9.25 30.88 36.15
CA GLU A 167 8.19 31.45 35.31
C GLU A 167 7.03 30.46 35.24
N THR A 168 5.83 30.99 35.42
CA THR A 168 4.55 30.25 35.42
C THR A 168 3.97 30.25 34.02
#